data_AF-A0A7X8IXN9-F1
#
_entry.id   AF-A0A7X8IXN9-F1
#
_cell.length_a   1.000
_cell.length_b   1.000
_cell.length_c   1.000
_cell.angle_alpha   90.00
_cell.angle_beta   90.00
_cell.angle_gamma   90.00
#
_symmetry.space_group_name_H-M   'P 1'
#
loop_
_entity.id
_entity.type
_entity.pdbx_description
1 polymer ?
#
loop_
_entity_poly.entity_id
_entity_poly.type
_entity_poly.pdbx_seq_one_letter_code
_entity_poly.pdbx_strand_id
1 'polypeptide(L)'
;MKDLYENRRCRGIHMVASNAQWDKDCKIDRVIDKLLKHIMDEKPTTARQCIQLLPIIAEHKPNLKDKIVSALLKAEPQKHKESMQKLLFNDIEKSLELIANKQSGK
;
A
#
# COMPACT_ATOMS: atom_id res chain seq x y z
N MET A 1 13.55 -13.49 -18.89
CA MET A 1 14.19 -12.18 -18.60
C MET A 1 13.18 -11.04 -18.49
N LYS A 2 11.94 -11.28 -18.00
CA LYS A 2 10.96 -10.23 -17.67
C LYS A 2 10.64 -10.19 -16.16
N ASP A 3 10.89 -11.28 -15.45
CA ASP A 3 10.60 -11.43 -14.02
C ASP A 3 11.63 -10.75 -13.08
N LEU A 4 12.78 -10.33 -13.61
CA LEU A 4 13.87 -9.70 -12.82
C LEU A 4 13.67 -8.20 -12.56
N TYR A 5 12.76 -7.53 -13.29
CA TYR A 5 12.33 -6.16 -12.98
C TYR A 5 11.05 -6.13 -12.12
N GLU A 6 10.36 -7.26 -12.01
CA GLU A 6 9.03 -7.40 -11.40
C GLU A 6 9.07 -7.34 -9.86
N ASN A 7 10.22 -7.64 -9.26
CA ASN A 7 10.41 -7.72 -7.80
C ASN A 7 11.08 -6.50 -7.15
N ARG A 8 11.66 -5.55 -7.92
CA ARG A 8 12.41 -4.43 -7.31
C ARG A 8 11.53 -3.36 -6.70
N ARG A 9 10.33 -3.10 -7.26
CA ARG A 9 9.39 -2.12 -6.70
C ARG A 9 8.82 -2.60 -5.38
N CYS A 10 8.42 -3.86 -5.32
CA CYS A 10 7.83 -4.44 -4.12
C CYS A 10 8.89 -4.66 -3.02
N ARG A 11 10.13 -5.02 -3.39
CA ARG A 11 11.27 -4.96 -2.46
C ARG A 11 11.56 -3.55 -1.95
N GLY A 12 11.43 -2.53 -2.81
CA GLY A 12 11.54 -1.13 -2.41
C GLY A 12 10.47 -0.73 -1.40
N ILE A 13 9.22 -1.11 -1.63
CA ILE A 13 8.10 -0.86 -0.69
C ILE A 13 8.31 -1.63 0.62
N HIS A 14 8.75 -2.89 0.55
CA HIS A 14 9.05 -3.70 1.73
C HIS A 14 10.20 -3.09 2.54
N MET A 15 11.28 -2.66 1.88
CA MET A 15 12.42 -2.01 2.52
C MET A 15 12.04 -0.66 3.14
N VAL A 16 11.16 0.10 2.49
CA VAL A 16 10.59 1.33 3.03
C VAL A 16 9.74 1.03 4.26
N ALA A 17 8.87 0.03 4.20
CA ALA A 17 8.01 -0.38 5.31
C ALA A 17 8.82 -0.89 6.51
N SER A 18 9.82 -1.75 6.29
CA SER A 18 10.70 -2.27 7.35
C SER A 18 11.56 -1.19 8.01
N ASN A 19 11.91 -0.13 7.28
CA ASN A 19 12.69 1.00 7.82
C ASN A 19 11.82 2.14 8.36
N ALA A 20 10.49 2.05 8.27
CA ALA A 20 9.59 3.12 8.68
C ALA A 20 9.71 3.48 10.16
N GLN A 21 10.01 2.49 11.02
CA GLN A 21 10.26 2.70 12.45
C GLN A 21 11.50 3.57 12.76
N TRP A 22 12.47 3.63 11.84
CA TRP A 22 13.72 4.39 12.01
C TRP A 22 13.81 5.64 11.12
N ASP A 23 12.75 5.95 10.36
CA ASP A 23 12.72 7.09 9.43
C ASP A 23 12.55 8.43 10.16
N LYS A 24 13.61 8.86 10.86
CA LYS A 24 13.69 10.17 11.54
C LYS A 24 13.71 11.36 10.57
N ASP A 25 14.09 11.11 9.31
CA ASP A 25 14.20 12.13 8.26
C ASP A 25 12.90 12.33 7.47
N CYS A 26 11.82 11.59 7.79
CA CYS A 26 10.55 11.60 7.06
C CYS A 26 10.74 11.39 5.54
N LYS A 27 11.66 10.51 5.14
CA LYS A 27 11.89 10.19 3.73
C LYS A 27 10.71 9.45 3.12
N ILE A 28 9.93 8.74 3.94
CA ILE A 28 8.73 8.01 3.49
C ILE A 28 7.66 8.99 3.02
N ASP A 29 7.49 10.12 3.71
CA ASP A 29 6.56 11.19 3.36
C ASP A 29 6.83 11.74 1.95
N ARG A 30 8.08 11.71 1.47
CA ARG A 30 8.46 12.18 0.13
C ARG A 30 8.16 11.18 -0.98
N VAL A 31 8.05 9.89 -0.64
CA VAL A 31 7.82 8.81 -1.62
C VAL A 31 6.41 8.23 -1.55
N ILE A 32 5.65 8.50 -0.48
CA ILE A 32 4.30 7.98 -0.28
C ILE A 32 3.38 8.36 -1.44
N ASP A 33 3.46 9.58 -1.97
CA ASP A 33 2.65 10.00 -3.11
C ASP A 33 2.94 9.21 -4.38
N LYS A 34 4.18 8.76 -4.58
CA LYS A 34 4.54 7.88 -5.70
C LYS A 34 4.05 6.46 -5.44
N LEU A 35 4.07 6.02 -4.19
CA LEU A 35 3.63 4.70 -3.76
C LEU A 35 2.12 4.54 -3.94
N LEU A 36 1.33 5.54 -3.52
CA LEU A 36 -0.13 5.55 -3.64
C LEU A 36 -0.61 5.51 -5.11
N LYS A 37 0.18 6.01 -6.07
CA LYS A 37 -0.13 5.88 -7.50
C LYS A 37 -0.17 4.42 -7.97
N HIS A 38 0.53 3.51 -7.29
CA HIS A 38 0.56 2.10 -7.63
C HIS A 38 -0.64 1.32 -7.08
N ILE A 39 -1.54 1.93 -6.29
CA ILE A 39 -2.79 1.27 -5.86
C ILE A 39 -3.63 0.82 -7.05
N MET A 40 -3.61 1.61 -8.13
CA MET A 40 -4.35 1.37 -9.38
C MET A 40 -3.42 0.98 -10.54
N ASP A 41 -2.27 0.36 -10.24
CA ASP A 41 -1.31 -0.06 -11.26
C ASP A 41 -1.97 -1.03 -12.25
N GLU A 42 -1.72 -0.85 -13.54
CA GLU A 42 -2.26 -1.72 -14.61
C GLU A 42 -1.94 -3.20 -14.37
N LYS A 43 -0.81 -3.47 -13.69
CA LYS A 43 -0.43 -4.81 -13.30
C LYS A 43 -1.14 -5.24 -12.01
N PRO A 44 -1.98 -6.30 -12.05
CA PRO A 44 -2.71 -6.80 -10.88
C PRO A 44 -1.81 -7.10 -9.69
N THR A 45 -0.65 -7.72 -9.94
CA THR A 45 0.29 -8.12 -8.88
C THR A 45 0.89 -6.92 -8.16
N THR A 46 1.17 -5.83 -8.89
CA THR A 46 1.77 -4.62 -8.34
C THR A 46 0.75 -3.84 -7.51
N ALA A 47 -0.48 -3.69 -8.02
CA ALA A 47 -1.58 -3.04 -7.30
C ALA A 47 -1.88 -3.73 -5.96
N ARG A 48 -2.07 -5.05 -5.99
CA ARG A 48 -2.38 -5.86 -4.81
C ARG A 48 -1.27 -5.78 -3.75
N GLN A 49 0.00 -5.93 -4.16
CA GLN A 49 1.12 -5.84 -3.22
C GLN A 49 1.29 -4.45 -2.63
N CYS A 50 1.05 -3.39 -3.44
CA CYS A 50 1.05 -2.03 -2.93
C CYS A 50 0.00 -1.88 -1.82
N ILE A 51 -1.23 -2.29 -2.08
CA ILE A 51 -2.35 -2.21 -1.13
C ILE A 51 -2.01 -2.94 0.19
N GLN A 52 -1.53 -4.18 0.10
CA GLN A 52 -1.23 -5.01 1.27
C GLN A 52 -0.09 -4.47 2.15
N LEU A 53 0.80 -3.62 1.62
CA LEU A 53 1.93 -3.06 2.37
C LEU A 53 1.60 -1.73 3.05
N LEU A 54 0.51 -1.06 2.65
CA LEU A 54 0.08 0.22 3.22
C LEU A 54 -0.25 0.16 4.73
N PRO A 55 -0.85 -0.91 5.28
CA PRO A 55 -1.08 -1.01 6.72
C PRO A 55 0.20 -0.96 7.56
N ILE A 56 1.29 -1.56 7.06
CA ILE A 56 2.59 -1.56 7.74
C ILE A 56 3.17 -0.14 7.78
N ILE A 57 3.00 0.63 6.71
CA ILE A 57 3.44 2.03 6.67
C ILE A 57 2.59 2.87 7.64
N ALA A 58 1.27 2.69 7.65
CA ALA A 58 0.36 3.41 8.53
C ALA A 58 0.61 3.11 10.03
N GLU A 59 1.06 1.90 10.36
CA GLU A 59 1.44 1.51 11.72
C GLU A 59 2.66 2.30 12.24
N HIS A 60 3.69 2.44 11.43
CA HIS A 60 4.94 3.11 11.84
C HIS A 60 4.91 4.63 11.59
N LYS A 61 4.00 5.10 10.72
CA LYS A 61 3.85 6.51 10.34
C LYS A 61 2.38 6.92 10.48
N PRO A 62 1.90 7.17 11.71
CA PRO A 62 0.51 7.55 11.95
C PRO A 62 0.12 8.86 11.23
N ASN A 63 1.08 9.75 11.00
CA ASN A 63 0.91 10.98 10.21
C ASN A 63 0.52 10.74 8.74
N LEU A 64 0.82 9.55 8.19
CA LEU A 64 0.46 9.15 6.83
C LEU A 64 -0.83 8.35 6.76
N LYS A 65 -1.38 7.93 7.91
CA LYS A 65 -2.57 7.07 8.01
C LYS A 65 -3.76 7.65 7.23
N ASP A 66 -4.13 8.90 7.51
CA ASP A 66 -5.30 9.51 6.88
C ASP A 66 -5.13 9.64 5.35
N LYS A 67 -3.89 9.89 4.91
CA LYS A 67 -3.55 9.96 3.48
C LYS A 67 -3.69 8.60 2.80
N ILE A 68 -3.22 7.54 3.46
CA ILE A 68 -3.32 6.16 3.01
C ILE A 68 -4.78 5.71 2.94
N VAL A 69 -5.57 5.95 4.00
CA VAL A 69 -7.00 5.61 4.05
C VAL A 69 -7.75 6.35 2.95
N SER A 70 -7.52 7.66 2.79
CA SER A 70 -8.15 8.45 1.73
C SER A 70 -7.84 7.91 0.33
N ALA A 71 -6.60 7.47 0.09
CA ALA A 71 -6.20 6.90 -1.19
C ALA A 71 -6.83 5.52 -1.45
N LEU A 72 -6.94 4.67 -0.42
CA LEU A 72 -7.61 3.37 -0.51
C LEU A 72 -9.12 3.52 -0.78
N LEU A 73 -9.78 4.48 -0.13
CA LEU A 73 -11.20 4.76 -0.35
C LEU A 73 -11.50 5.37 -1.72
N LYS A 74 -10.54 6.13 -2.28
CA LYS A 74 -10.62 6.70 -3.63
C LYS A 74 -10.20 5.72 -4.73
N ALA A 75 -9.71 4.54 -4.37
CA ALA A 75 -9.35 3.53 -5.36
C ALA A 75 -10.62 3.08 -6.09
N GLU A 76 -10.50 2.90 -7.41
CA GLU A 76 -11.63 2.48 -8.25
C GLU A 76 -11.30 1.14 -8.92
N PRO A 77 -11.30 0.00 -8.17
CA PRO A 77 -10.96 -1.32 -8.70
C PRO A 77 -11.74 -1.70 -9.96
N GLN A 78 -12.94 -1.14 -10.13
CA GLN A 78 -13.81 -1.32 -11.29
C GLN A 78 -13.12 -0.98 -12.64
N LYS A 79 -12.06 -0.15 -12.63
CA LYS A 79 -11.25 0.15 -13.82
C LYS A 79 -10.42 -1.05 -14.32
N HIS A 80 -10.29 -2.09 -13.51
CA HIS A 80 -9.59 -3.32 -13.88
C HIS A 80 -10.53 -4.39 -14.43
N LYS A 81 -9.95 -5.42 -15.05
CA LYS A 81 -10.69 -6.60 -15.54
C LYS A 81 -11.45 -7.25 -14.39
N GLU A 82 -12.65 -7.75 -14.67
CA GLU A 82 -13.59 -8.32 -13.70
C GLU A 82 -12.96 -9.41 -12.81
N SER A 83 -12.11 -10.26 -13.38
CA SER A 83 -11.35 -11.29 -12.65
C SER A 83 -10.39 -10.74 -11.58
N MET A 84 -9.96 -9.49 -11.72
CA MET A 84 -9.06 -8.80 -10.81
C MET A 84 -9.79 -7.96 -9.77
N GLN A 85 -10.98 -7.46 -10.09
CA GLN A 85 -11.73 -6.54 -9.23
C GLN A 85 -11.96 -7.13 -7.85
N LYS A 86 -12.43 -8.39 -7.78
CA LYS A 86 -12.70 -9.09 -6.52
C LYS A 86 -11.46 -9.20 -5.63
N LEU A 87 -10.28 -9.42 -6.23
CA LEU A 87 -9.03 -9.53 -5.47
C LEU A 87 -8.61 -8.17 -4.91
N LEU A 88 -8.73 -7.11 -5.71
CA LEU A 88 -8.41 -5.75 -5.29
C LEU A 88 -9.35 -5.25 -4.20
N PHE A 89 -10.66 -5.48 -4.33
CA PHE A 89 -11.64 -5.16 -3.29
C PHE A 89 -11.28 -5.84 -1.97
N ASN A 90 -11.06 -7.16 -1.99
CA ASN A 90 -10.68 -7.91 -0.79
C ASN A 90 -9.37 -7.38 -0.17
N ASP A 91 -8.38 -7.02 -0.97
CA ASP A 91 -7.11 -6.49 -0.46
C ASP A 91 -7.28 -5.09 0.13
N ILE A 92 -8.13 -4.23 -0.45
CA ILE A 92 -8.45 -2.88 0.07
C ILE A 92 -9.19 -2.99 1.41
N GLU A 93 -10.25 -3.81 1.47
CA GLU A 93 -11.03 -4.01 2.70
C GLU A 93 -10.14 -4.51 3.84
N LYS A 94 -9.35 -5.57 3.60
CA LYS A 94 -8.39 -6.08 4.59
C LYS A 94 -7.39 -5.02 5.03
N SER A 95 -6.91 -4.20 4.11
CA SER A 95 -5.93 -3.15 4.44
C SER A 95 -6.55 -2.07 5.32
N LEU A 96 -7.79 -1.66 5.03
CA LEU A 96 -8.55 -0.73 5.86
C LEU A 96 -8.84 -1.30 7.24
N GLU A 97 -9.24 -2.57 7.33
CA GLU A 97 -9.44 -3.27 8.60
C GLU A 97 -8.17 -3.33 9.44
N LEU A 98 -7.02 -3.66 8.86
CA LEU A 98 -5.74 -3.68 9.58
C LEU A 98 -5.35 -2.29 10.10
N ILE A 99 -5.60 -1.25 9.29
CA ILE A 99 -5.35 0.16 9.67
C ILE A 99 -6.31 0.63 10.78
N ALA A 100 -7.54 0.10 10.81
CA ALA A 100 -8.54 0.42 11.84
C ALA A 100 -8.31 -0.37 13.14
N ASN A 101 -8.13 -1.68 13.06
CA ASN A 101 -8.07 -2.59 14.22
C ASN A 101 -6.81 -2.45 15.06
N LYS A 102 -5.69 -1.99 14.49
CA LYS A 102 -4.48 -1.69 15.29
C LYS A 102 -4.62 -0.47 16.21
N GLN A 103 -5.79 0.16 16.30
CA GLN A 103 -6.11 1.12 17.36
C GLN A 103 -6.43 0.47 18.73
N SER A 104 -6.59 -0.86 18.79
CA SER A 104 -6.77 -1.60 20.06
C SER A 104 -5.51 -2.36 20.45
N GLY A 105 -4.37 -1.66 20.50
CA GLY A 105 -3.18 -2.11 21.20
C GLY A 105 -3.02 -1.27 22.46
N LYS A 106 -3.52 -1.80 23.58
CA LYS A 106 -3.13 -1.36 24.92
C LYS A 106 -1.64 -1.66 25.14
#